data_AF-A0A938KRX1-F1
#
_entry.id   AF-A0A938KRX1-F1
#
_cell.length_a   1.000
_cell.length_b   1.000
_cell.length_c   1.000
_cell.angle_alpha   90.00
_cell.angle_beta   90.00
_cell.angle_gamma   90.00
#
_symmetry.space_group_name_H-M   'P 1'
#
loop_
_entity.id
_entity.type
_entity.pdbx_description
1 polymer ?
#
loop_
_entity_poly.entity_id
_entity_poly.type
_entity_poly.pdbx_seq_one_letter_code
_entity_poly.pdbx_strand_id
1 'polypeptide(L)'
;TLMDAADWDLHRVLRAIHHNVLLSKLQDAHDLAMPTDCMQASEQVFADFESYTELLYRSAALLDVCRLHFEIGPQYPHKNLSRYTGHEDLDYRLLCYLAHKGIPSRYGNPPTGLEDRLHKELSIIRQKRYVAYFLINWKILKYARASDFFYVGRGSGANSLVAYLLFITDVDPLELDLYFERFINLYRRNPPDFDLDFSWQDRDEVLHYVFRRFPNVALLGTHVCYRHRSAVRELCKVMGIPREESDRLASIRGGHQQAEDGLGRMIEDYARRMQDMPAHHSIHAGGVLITDQSVLNYTACFRPPKGFPTAMMDMHDAEDLGFHKFDLLSQRGLAKIKDTLRGLGPV
;
A
#
# COMPACT_ATOMS: atom_id res chain seq x y z
N THR A 1 -14.08 2.50 -23.63
CA THR A 1 -15.33 1.74 -23.80
C THR A 1 -16.29 2.13 -22.72
N LEU A 2 -17.50 2.52 -23.09
CA LEU A 2 -18.62 2.76 -22.19
C LEU A 2 -19.24 1.41 -21.78
N MET A 3 -19.86 1.34 -20.60
CA MET A 3 -20.66 0.14 -20.27
C MET A 3 -21.95 0.17 -21.07
N ASP A 4 -22.66 1.30 -21.02
CA ASP A 4 -23.86 1.56 -21.83
C ASP A 4 -23.78 2.90 -22.56
N ALA A 5 -24.56 3.08 -23.63
CA ALA A 5 -24.64 4.35 -24.35
C ALA A 5 -25.11 5.52 -23.44
N ALA A 6 -25.87 5.21 -22.37
CA ALA A 6 -26.30 6.17 -21.35
C ALA A 6 -25.14 6.68 -20.44
N ASP A 7 -23.97 6.06 -20.50
CA ASP A 7 -22.77 6.51 -19.81
C ASP A 7 -21.99 7.59 -20.56
N TRP A 8 -22.39 7.93 -21.79
CA TRP A 8 -21.68 8.92 -22.59
C TRP A 8 -21.59 10.30 -21.91
N ASP A 9 -22.66 10.75 -21.26
CA ASP A 9 -22.63 12.02 -20.53
C ASP A 9 -21.70 11.96 -19.31
N LEU A 10 -21.68 10.84 -18.58
CA LEU A 10 -20.75 10.64 -17.47
C LEU A 10 -19.31 10.61 -17.99
N HIS A 11 -19.05 9.95 -19.13
CA HIS A 11 -17.75 9.95 -19.78
C HIS A 11 -17.28 11.37 -20.09
N ARG A 12 -18.11 12.23 -20.68
CA ARG A 12 -17.78 13.63 -20.93
C ARG A 12 -17.41 14.38 -19.65
N VAL A 13 -18.17 14.18 -18.59
CA VAL A 13 -17.90 14.76 -17.27
C VAL A 13 -16.53 14.29 -16.76
N LEU A 14 -16.22 13.00 -16.83
CA LEU A 14 -14.92 12.45 -16.43
C LEU A 14 -13.77 13.00 -17.29
N ARG A 15 -13.96 13.20 -18.59
CA ARG A 15 -12.97 13.85 -19.47
C ARG A 15 -12.77 15.32 -19.10
N ALA A 16 -13.83 16.06 -18.79
CA ALA A 16 -13.72 17.42 -18.29
C ALA A 16 -12.93 17.50 -16.97
N ILE A 17 -13.15 16.54 -16.05
CA ILE A 17 -12.40 16.42 -14.79
C ILE A 17 -10.92 16.16 -15.08
N HIS A 18 -10.62 15.19 -15.94
CA HIS A 18 -9.25 14.82 -16.32
C HIS A 18 -8.48 16.00 -16.93
N HIS A 19 -9.07 16.72 -17.87
CA HIS A 19 -8.46 17.87 -18.52
C HIS A 19 -8.52 19.15 -17.68
N ASN A 20 -9.19 19.11 -16.52
CA ASN A 20 -9.35 20.24 -15.63
C ASN A 20 -9.99 21.46 -16.34
N VAL A 21 -11.02 21.22 -17.16
CA VAL A 21 -11.77 22.24 -17.92
C VAL A 21 -13.25 22.23 -17.53
N LEU A 22 -13.94 23.34 -17.81
CA LEU A 22 -15.39 23.37 -17.67
C LEU A 22 -16.03 22.42 -18.69
N LEU A 23 -17.10 21.72 -18.29
CA LEU A 23 -17.84 20.81 -19.18
C LEU A 23 -18.34 21.52 -20.43
N SER A 24 -18.75 22.78 -20.31
CA SER A 24 -19.18 23.63 -21.44
C SER A 24 -18.05 24.02 -22.40
N LYS A 25 -16.79 23.87 -21.99
CA LYS A 25 -15.60 24.12 -22.80
C LYS A 25 -14.94 22.84 -23.29
N LEU A 26 -15.52 21.68 -23.01
CA LEU A 26 -15.03 20.40 -23.50
C LEU A 26 -15.28 20.31 -25.01
N GLN A 27 -14.21 20.42 -25.79
CA GLN A 27 -14.22 20.32 -27.25
C GLN A 27 -13.94 18.88 -27.72
N ASP A 28 -14.27 18.55 -28.96
CA ASP A 28 -14.10 17.21 -29.54
C ASP A 28 -12.64 16.73 -29.57
N ALA A 29 -11.66 17.64 -29.49
CA ALA A 29 -10.23 17.31 -29.43
C ALA A 29 -9.77 16.62 -28.11
N HIS A 30 -10.65 16.43 -27.13
CA HIS A 30 -10.32 15.90 -25.79
C HIS A 30 -10.46 14.37 -25.65
N ASP A 31 -10.22 13.63 -26.73
CA ASP A 31 -10.33 12.17 -26.82
C ASP A 31 -11.68 11.65 -26.26
N LEU A 32 -12.78 12.13 -26.83
CA LEU A 32 -14.13 11.68 -26.46
C LEU A 32 -14.47 10.36 -27.15
N ALA A 33 -14.98 9.40 -26.38
CA ALA A 33 -15.60 8.21 -26.91
C ALA A 33 -16.89 8.55 -27.67
N MET A 34 -17.19 7.76 -28.70
CA MET A 34 -18.50 7.78 -29.34
C MET A 34 -19.54 7.09 -28.43
N PRO A 35 -20.83 7.47 -28.51
CA PRO A 35 -21.89 6.75 -27.79
C PRO A 35 -22.00 5.26 -28.16
N THR A 36 -21.43 4.88 -29.31
CA THR A 36 -21.36 3.50 -29.81
C THR A 36 -20.13 2.73 -29.32
N ASP A 37 -19.18 3.36 -28.63
CA ASP A 37 -17.97 2.71 -28.12
C ASP A 37 -18.27 1.88 -26.87
N CYS A 38 -19.25 0.98 -26.97
CA CYS A 38 -19.69 0.06 -25.94
C CYS A 38 -19.21 -1.36 -26.24
N MET A 39 -19.15 -2.23 -25.24
CA MET A 39 -18.97 -3.67 -25.50
C MET A 39 -20.23 -4.22 -26.17
N GLN A 40 -20.11 -4.64 -27.43
CA GLN A 40 -21.22 -5.26 -28.16
C GLN A 40 -21.41 -6.72 -27.74
N ALA A 41 -22.65 -7.21 -27.82
CA ALA A 41 -22.95 -8.62 -27.65
C ALA A 41 -22.30 -9.46 -28.76
N SER A 42 -21.85 -10.66 -28.43
CA SER A 42 -21.15 -11.54 -29.38
C SER A 42 -21.98 -11.79 -30.64
N GLU A 43 -23.30 -11.96 -30.52
CA GLU A 43 -24.22 -12.19 -31.65
C GLU A 43 -24.20 -11.04 -32.65
N GLN A 44 -24.16 -9.79 -32.14
CA GLN A 44 -24.09 -8.61 -32.98
C GLN A 44 -22.74 -8.54 -33.71
N VAL A 45 -21.65 -8.84 -33.00
CA VAL A 45 -20.31 -8.90 -33.61
C VAL A 45 -20.26 -9.98 -34.70
N PHE A 46 -20.85 -11.16 -34.49
CA PHE A 46 -20.91 -12.21 -35.52
C PHE A 46 -21.73 -11.78 -36.75
N ALA A 47 -22.87 -11.11 -36.55
CA ALA A 47 -23.69 -10.60 -37.64
C ALA A 47 -22.98 -9.49 -38.43
N ASP A 48 -22.39 -8.52 -37.73
CA ASP A 48 -21.67 -7.39 -38.35
C ASP A 48 -20.49 -7.86 -39.22
N PHE A 49 -19.87 -8.98 -38.84
CA PHE A 49 -18.72 -9.57 -39.54
C PHE A 49 -19.04 -10.85 -40.32
N GLU A 50 -20.32 -11.16 -40.60
CA GLU A 50 -20.74 -12.37 -41.33
C GLU A 50 -20.08 -12.48 -42.71
N SER A 51 -19.91 -11.35 -43.40
CA SER A 51 -19.24 -11.28 -44.71
C SER A 51 -17.70 -11.45 -44.62
N TYR A 52 -17.13 -11.43 -43.42
CA TYR A 52 -15.69 -11.44 -43.16
C TYR A 52 -15.32 -12.48 -42.09
N THR A 53 -15.82 -13.71 -42.24
CA THR A 53 -15.63 -14.83 -41.29
C THR A 53 -14.17 -15.11 -40.93
N GLU A 54 -13.22 -14.84 -41.83
CA GLU A 54 -11.78 -14.95 -41.57
C GLU A 54 -11.31 -14.05 -40.40
N LEU A 55 -11.88 -12.86 -40.23
CA LEU A 55 -11.54 -11.95 -39.13
C LEU A 55 -12.00 -12.52 -37.78
N LEU A 56 -13.18 -13.14 -37.76
CA LEU A 56 -13.73 -13.80 -36.59
C LEU A 56 -12.88 -15.02 -36.21
N TYR A 57 -12.51 -15.84 -37.19
CA TYR A 57 -11.63 -17.00 -36.98
C TYR A 57 -10.26 -16.59 -36.43
N ARG A 58 -9.61 -15.58 -37.02
CA ARG A 58 -8.31 -15.09 -36.54
C ARG A 58 -8.37 -14.53 -35.13
N SER A 59 -9.45 -13.81 -34.81
CA SER A 59 -9.66 -13.25 -33.47
C SER A 59 -9.83 -14.36 -32.43
N ALA A 60 -10.65 -15.37 -32.71
CA ALA A 60 -10.82 -16.53 -31.85
C ALA A 60 -9.52 -17.33 -31.69
N ALA A 61 -8.81 -17.60 -32.81
CA ALA A 61 -7.53 -18.30 -32.79
C ALA A 61 -6.47 -17.56 -31.98
N LEU A 62 -6.44 -16.22 -32.04
CA LEU A 62 -5.55 -15.40 -31.21
C LEU A 62 -5.91 -15.53 -29.72
N LEU A 63 -7.19 -15.47 -29.37
CA LEU A 63 -7.65 -15.62 -27.99
C LEU A 63 -7.32 -17.02 -27.43
N ASP A 64 -7.43 -18.08 -28.24
CA ASP A 64 -7.15 -19.46 -27.84
C ASP A 64 -5.68 -19.70 -27.46
N VAL A 65 -4.75 -18.95 -28.07
CA VAL A 65 -3.31 -19.04 -27.76
C VAL A 65 -2.86 -18.09 -26.66
N CYS A 66 -3.65 -17.07 -26.33
CA CYS A 66 -3.32 -16.11 -25.26
C CYS A 66 -3.55 -16.75 -23.88
N ARG A 67 -2.45 -17.11 -23.19
CA ARG A 67 -2.50 -17.63 -21.83
C ARG A 67 -1.63 -16.80 -20.90
N LEU A 68 -2.24 -16.32 -19.82
CA LEU A 68 -1.55 -15.66 -18.71
C LEU A 68 -1.73 -16.50 -17.45
N HIS A 69 -0.64 -16.71 -16.71
CA HIS A 69 -0.65 -17.41 -15.45
C HIS A 69 -0.17 -16.47 -14.35
N PHE A 70 -0.99 -16.30 -13.32
CA PHE A 70 -0.67 -15.49 -12.15
C PHE A 70 -0.57 -16.36 -10.90
N GLU A 71 0.48 -16.13 -10.12
CA GLU A 71 0.69 -16.77 -8.82
C GLU A 71 -0.10 -16.03 -7.73
N ILE A 72 -1.43 -16.15 -7.75
CA ILE A 72 -2.33 -15.48 -6.81
C ILE A 72 -2.76 -16.43 -5.69
N GLY A 73 -2.63 -15.97 -4.46
CA GLY A 73 -3.12 -16.62 -3.27
C GLY A 73 -2.04 -17.29 -2.42
N PRO A 74 -2.42 -17.76 -1.23
CA PRO A 74 -1.50 -18.09 -0.15
C PRO A 74 -0.76 -19.42 -0.32
N GLN A 75 -1.00 -20.15 -1.41
CA GLN A 75 -0.27 -21.37 -1.78
C GLN A 75 1.08 -21.08 -2.44
N TYR A 76 1.26 -19.88 -2.99
CA TYR A 76 2.50 -19.46 -3.63
C TYR A 76 3.48 -18.86 -2.61
N PRO A 77 4.79 -18.96 -2.85
CA PRO A 77 5.78 -18.37 -1.97
C PRO A 77 5.71 -16.84 -2.03
N HIS A 78 5.96 -16.20 -0.88
CA HIS A 78 6.03 -14.74 -0.81
C HIS A 78 7.19 -14.19 -1.66
N LYS A 79 7.06 -12.94 -2.15
CA LYS A 79 8.04 -12.31 -3.04
C LYS A 79 9.08 -11.45 -2.31
N ASN A 80 8.94 -11.31 -1.00
CA ASN A 80 9.86 -10.59 -0.12
C ASN A 80 11.27 -11.16 -0.18
N LEU A 81 12.25 -10.30 0.12
CA LEU A 81 13.64 -10.70 0.31
C LEU A 81 13.72 -11.80 1.38
N SER A 82 13.99 -13.03 0.95
CA SER A 82 13.93 -14.21 1.80
C SER A 82 15.24 -14.48 2.54
N ARG A 83 16.35 -13.89 2.08
CA ARG A 83 17.69 -14.03 2.65
C ARG A 83 18.40 -12.68 2.71
N TYR A 84 18.76 -12.24 3.90
CA TYR A 84 19.44 -10.97 4.14
C TYR A 84 20.94 -11.02 3.77
N THR A 85 21.64 -12.11 4.10
CA THR A 85 23.05 -12.34 3.72
C THR A 85 23.21 -13.20 2.47
N GLY A 86 22.10 -13.66 1.87
CA GLY A 86 22.10 -14.64 0.78
C GLY A 86 22.12 -16.10 1.25
N HIS A 87 22.33 -16.37 2.54
CA HIS A 87 22.36 -17.71 3.12
C HIS A 87 21.45 -17.81 4.36
N GLU A 88 20.46 -18.70 4.30
CA GLU A 88 19.44 -18.87 5.36
C GLU A 88 20.03 -19.26 6.73
N ASP A 89 20.99 -20.18 6.75
CA ASP A 89 21.63 -20.60 8.01
C ASP A 89 22.51 -19.51 8.62
N LEU A 90 23.18 -18.69 7.79
CA LEU A 90 23.96 -17.56 8.28
C LEU A 90 23.04 -16.46 8.83
N ASP A 91 21.92 -16.21 8.17
CA ASP A 91 20.89 -15.30 8.67
C ASP A 91 20.33 -15.77 10.01
N TYR A 92 20.01 -17.05 10.15
CA TYR A 92 19.50 -17.58 11.42
C TYR A 92 20.55 -17.47 12.54
N ARG A 93 21.81 -17.84 12.27
CA ARG A 93 22.91 -17.67 13.24
C ARG A 93 23.11 -16.20 13.63
N LEU A 94 23.02 -15.28 12.66
CA LEU A 94 23.10 -13.86 12.91
C LEU A 94 21.95 -13.38 13.80
N LEU A 95 20.71 -13.82 13.53
CA LEU A 95 19.55 -13.48 14.35
C LEU A 95 19.73 -13.96 15.80
N CYS A 96 20.16 -15.22 16.00
CA CYS A 96 20.45 -15.76 17.33
C CYS A 96 21.53 -14.93 18.03
N TYR A 97 22.64 -14.67 17.36
CA TYR A 97 23.74 -13.86 17.91
C TYR A 97 23.26 -12.47 18.33
N LEU A 98 22.47 -11.79 17.49
CA LEU A 98 21.94 -10.47 17.79
C LEU A 98 20.96 -10.48 18.98
N ALA A 99 20.10 -11.49 19.07
CA ALA A 99 19.16 -11.62 20.17
C ALA A 99 19.90 -11.83 21.50
N HIS A 100 20.86 -12.76 21.56
CA HIS A 100 21.67 -12.96 22.77
C HIS A 100 22.51 -11.73 23.13
N LYS A 101 23.06 -11.03 22.13
CA LYS A 101 23.80 -9.78 22.36
C LYS A 101 22.91 -8.68 22.94
N GLY A 102 21.62 -8.68 22.64
CA GLY A 102 20.65 -7.72 23.17
C GLY A 102 20.30 -7.92 24.65
N ILE A 103 20.45 -9.15 25.18
CA ILE A 103 20.10 -9.50 26.57
C ILE A 103 20.79 -8.61 27.60
N PRO A 104 22.13 -8.50 27.63
CA PRO A 104 22.80 -7.67 28.63
C PRO A 104 22.46 -6.19 28.47
N SER A 105 22.17 -5.72 27.25
CA SER A 105 21.82 -4.32 26.99
C SER A 105 20.40 -3.94 27.42
N ARG A 106 19.46 -4.90 27.45
CA ARG A 106 18.06 -4.65 27.83
C ARG A 106 17.78 -4.99 29.30
N TYR A 107 18.27 -6.13 29.78
CA TYR A 107 17.90 -6.65 31.10
C TYR A 107 18.95 -6.45 32.18
N GLY A 108 20.24 -6.35 31.82
CA GLY A 108 21.34 -6.45 32.78
C GLY A 108 21.37 -7.83 33.46
N ASN A 109 20.42 -8.09 34.38
CA ASN A 109 20.09 -9.39 34.96
C ASN A 109 18.84 -9.97 34.28
N PRO A 110 18.96 -11.04 33.48
CA PRO A 110 17.82 -11.61 32.76
C PRO A 110 16.80 -12.27 33.72
N PRO A 111 15.49 -12.05 33.51
CA PRO A 111 14.44 -12.71 34.29
C PRO A 111 14.37 -14.22 34.02
N THR A 112 13.82 -14.97 34.97
CA THR A 112 13.58 -16.41 34.85
C THR A 112 12.66 -16.70 33.66
N GLY A 113 13.02 -17.69 32.83
CA GLY A 113 12.24 -18.09 31.65
C GLY A 113 12.52 -17.27 30.38
N LEU A 114 13.41 -16.27 30.43
CA LEU A 114 13.81 -15.49 29.24
C LEU A 114 14.37 -16.38 28.14
N GLU A 115 15.30 -17.29 28.48
CA GLU A 115 15.95 -18.18 27.52
C GLU A 115 14.94 -19.15 26.88
N ASP A 116 14.01 -19.69 27.65
CA ASP A 116 12.95 -20.57 27.14
C ASP A 116 12.04 -19.82 26.14
N ARG A 117 11.64 -18.59 26.49
CA ARG A 117 10.86 -17.73 25.60
C ARG A 117 11.64 -17.39 24.33
N LEU A 118 12.91 -17.03 24.46
CA LEU A 118 13.78 -16.68 23.34
C LEU A 118 13.95 -17.85 22.38
N HIS A 119 14.24 -19.04 22.89
CA HIS A 119 14.39 -20.25 22.09
C HIS A 119 13.08 -20.58 21.34
N LYS A 120 11.93 -20.49 22.03
CA LYS A 120 10.61 -20.71 21.42
C LYS A 120 10.37 -19.72 20.27
N GLU A 121 10.57 -18.43 20.48
CA GLU A 121 10.35 -17.42 19.44
C GLU A 121 11.28 -17.63 18.24
N LEU A 122 12.59 -17.81 18.46
CA LEU A 122 13.57 -18.04 17.40
C LEU A 122 13.21 -19.28 16.55
N SER A 123 12.76 -20.36 17.19
CA SER A 123 12.35 -21.58 16.49
C SER A 123 11.15 -21.34 15.56
N ILE A 124 10.14 -20.61 16.03
CA ILE A 124 8.94 -20.28 15.25
C ILE A 124 9.28 -19.32 14.10
N ILE A 125 10.12 -18.31 14.36
CA ILE A 125 10.57 -17.35 13.34
C ILE A 125 11.29 -18.09 12.19
N ARG A 126 12.14 -19.08 12.52
CA ARG A 126 12.80 -19.92 11.52
C ARG A 126 11.80 -20.79 10.76
N GLN A 127 10.91 -21.49 11.46
CA GLN A 127 9.91 -22.37 10.84
C GLN A 127 8.99 -21.61 9.87
N LYS A 128 8.66 -20.36 10.19
CA LYS A 128 7.85 -19.46 9.36
C LYS A 128 8.64 -18.68 8.31
N ARG A 129 9.96 -18.86 8.23
CA ARG A 129 10.85 -18.16 7.29
C ARG A 129 10.82 -16.63 7.42
N TYR A 130 10.62 -16.11 8.63
CA TYR A 130 10.64 -14.66 8.90
C TYR A 130 11.99 -14.14 9.37
N VAL A 131 13.06 -14.95 9.29
CA VAL A 131 14.41 -14.55 9.74
C VAL A 131 14.89 -13.29 9.01
N ALA A 132 14.80 -13.27 7.67
CA ALA A 132 15.20 -12.10 6.89
C ALA A 132 14.36 -10.86 7.23
N TYR A 133 13.05 -11.02 7.48
CA TYR A 133 12.17 -9.94 7.88
C TYR A 133 12.64 -9.24 9.17
N PHE A 134 13.01 -10.01 10.20
CA PHE A 134 13.58 -9.45 11.44
C PHE A 134 14.93 -8.76 11.19
N LEU A 135 15.81 -9.37 10.39
CA LEU A 135 17.13 -8.80 10.10
C LEU A 135 17.05 -7.51 9.27
N ILE A 136 16.12 -7.41 8.33
CA ILE A 136 15.86 -6.20 7.55
C ILE A 136 15.41 -5.07 8.47
N ASN A 137 14.40 -5.31 9.33
CA ASN A 137 13.93 -4.31 10.30
C ASN A 137 15.04 -3.91 11.28
N TRP A 138 15.79 -4.87 11.82
CA TRP A 138 16.97 -4.60 12.65
C TRP A 138 17.98 -3.71 11.92
N LYS A 139 18.25 -3.97 10.64
CA LYS A 139 19.22 -3.22 9.85
C LYS A 139 18.77 -1.79 9.55
N ILE A 140 17.47 -1.58 9.34
CA ILE A 140 16.85 -0.25 9.21
C ILE A 140 17.00 0.52 10.51
N LEU A 141 16.61 -0.09 11.63
CA LEU A 141 16.62 0.57 12.93
C LEU A 141 18.03 0.76 13.49
N LYS A 142 18.98 -0.11 13.16
CA LYS A 142 20.41 0.11 13.43
C LYS A 142 20.92 1.39 12.77
N TYR A 143 20.48 1.68 11.53
CA TYR A 143 20.83 2.93 10.85
C TYR A 143 20.14 4.13 11.49
N ALA A 144 18.86 4.01 11.84
CA ALA A 144 18.12 5.07 12.53
C ALA A 144 18.80 5.45 13.86
N ARG A 145 19.17 4.46 14.69
CA ARG A 145 19.90 4.70 15.95
C ARG A 145 21.28 5.32 15.72
N ALA A 146 22.04 4.86 14.73
CA ALA A 146 23.34 5.43 14.40
C ALA A 146 23.26 6.88 13.89
N SER A 147 22.08 7.30 13.41
CA SER A 147 21.80 8.64 12.89
C SER A 147 21.03 9.51 13.89
N ASP A 148 20.84 9.04 15.13
CA ASP A 148 20.05 9.73 16.17
C ASP A 148 18.61 10.06 15.73
N PHE A 149 17.99 9.15 14.98
CA PHE A 149 16.59 9.24 14.57
C PHE A 149 15.68 8.57 15.58
N PHE A 150 14.64 9.29 16.01
CA PHE A 150 13.66 8.76 16.94
C PHE A 150 12.64 7.90 16.18
N TYR A 151 12.38 6.70 16.70
CA TYR A 151 11.40 5.78 16.14
C TYR A 151 10.64 5.04 17.23
N VAL A 152 9.49 4.47 16.87
CA VAL A 152 8.71 3.58 17.72
C VAL A 152 8.24 2.41 16.87
N GLY A 153 8.51 1.19 17.30
CA GLY A 153 7.84 0.00 16.77
C GLY A 153 6.57 -0.27 17.56
N ARG A 154 5.43 -0.47 16.88
CA ARG A 154 4.13 -0.70 17.54
C ARG A 154 3.40 -1.92 16.98
N GLY A 155 2.12 -2.05 17.33
CA GLY A 155 1.29 -3.16 16.89
C GLY A 155 1.62 -4.46 17.62
N SER A 156 1.33 -5.59 16.99
CA SER A 156 1.57 -6.90 17.60
C SER A 156 3.05 -7.25 17.73
N GLY A 157 3.94 -6.57 17.00
CA GLY A 157 5.38 -6.71 17.11
C GLY A 157 5.94 -6.53 18.52
N ALA A 158 5.26 -5.73 19.37
CA ALA A 158 5.61 -5.53 20.78
C ALA A 158 5.55 -6.83 21.61
N ASN A 159 4.84 -7.87 21.14
CA ASN A 159 4.71 -9.14 21.85
C ASN A 159 5.91 -10.09 21.64
N SER A 160 6.91 -9.70 20.84
CA SER A 160 8.09 -10.52 20.56
C SER A 160 9.29 -10.07 21.40
N LEU A 161 9.80 -11.02 22.20
CA LEU A 161 11.06 -10.85 22.92
C LEU A 161 12.23 -10.69 21.94
N VAL A 162 12.25 -11.41 20.82
CA VAL A 162 13.28 -11.24 19.78
C VAL A 162 13.26 -9.81 19.23
N ALA A 163 12.08 -9.25 18.96
CA ALA A 163 11.95 -7.87 18.49
C ALA A 163 12.47 -6.86 19.53
N TYR A 164 12.13 -7.05 20.80
CA TYR A 164 12.60 -6.22 21.91
C TYR A 164 14.13 -6.24 22.05
N LEU A 165 14.74 -7.43 22.02
CA LEU A 165 16.19 -7.63 22.13
C LEU A 165 16.96 -7.06 20.93
N LEU A 166 16.36 -7.07 19.73
CA LEU A 166 16.94 -6.46 18.53
C LEU A 166 16.75 -4.94 18.47
N PHE A 167 16.12 -4.35 19.48
CA PHE A 167 15.73 -2.93 19.52
C PHE A 167 14.79 -2.56 18.37
N ILE A 168 13.90 -3.48 17.99
CA ILE A 168 12.82 -3.19 17.05
C ILE A 168 11.66 -2.52 17.77
N THR A 169 11.33 -3.03 18.97
CA THR A 169 10.34 -2.49 19.88
C THR A 169 11.00 -2.10 21.20
N ASP A 170 10.38 -1.18 21.93
CA ASP A 170 10.84 -0.73 23.26
C ASP A 170 9.96 -1.21 24.42
N VAL A 171 8.94 -2.02 24.11
CA VAL A 171 8.04 -2.63 25.09
C VAL A 171 8.58 -4.00 25.48
N ASP A 172 8.78 -4.22 26.78
CA ASP A 172 9.18 -5.53 27.32
C ASP A 172 7.97 -6.49 27.37
N PRO A 173 7.97 -7.57 26.57
CA PRO A 173 6.86 -8.51 26.55
C PRO A 173 6.82 -9.45 27.75
N LEU A 174 7.92 -9.65 28.47
CA LEU A 174 7.95 -10.48 29.67
C LEU A 174 7.37 -9.73 30.86
N GLU A 175 7.76 -8.47 31.02
CA GLU A 175 7.24 -7.60 32.10
C GLU A 175 5.71 -7.42 32.00
N LEU A 176 5.19 -7.28 30.78
CA LEU A 176 3.77 -7.02 30.52
C LEU A 176 2.94 -8.27 30.19
N ASP A 177 3.50 -9.48 30.36
CA ASP A 177 2.87 -10.76 30.02
C ASP A 177 2.22 -10.80 28.62
N LEU A 178 2.98 -10.35 27.61
CA LEU A 178 2.52 -10.29 26.22
C LEU A 178 2.76 -11.61 25.48
N TYR A 179 1.73 -12.07 24.76
CA TYR A 179 1.72 -13.35 24.05
C TYR A 179 2.32 -13.25 22.64
N PHE A 180 3.43 -13.95 22.39
CA PHE A 180 4.11 -13.98 21.08
C PHE A 180 3.19 -14.45 19.95
N GLU A 181 2.29 -15.38 20.22
CA GLU A 181 1.38 -15.99 19.24
C GLU A 181 0.37 -15.00 18.66
N ARG A 182 0.17 -13.84 19.31
CA ARG A 182 -0.59 -12.72 18.76
C ARG A 182 0.17 -11.99 17.65
N PHE A 183 1.51 -12.08 17.66
CA PHE A 183 2.36 -11.55 16.60
C PHE A 183 2.55 -12.58 15.49
N ILE A 184 3.12 -13.74 15.81
CA ILE A 184 3.39 -14.81 14.85
C ILE A 184 2.70 -16.08 15.34
N ASN A 185 1.74 -16.55 14.55
CA ASN A 185 1.01 -17.77 14.84
C ASN A 185 1.35 -18.87 13.82
N LEU A 186 1.58 -20.10 14.31
CA LEU A 186 1.88 -21.25 13.44
C LEU A 186 0.74 -21.59 12.46
N TYR A 187 -0.50 -21.31 12.84
CA TYR A 187 -1.69 -21.65 12.07
C TYR A 187 -2.23 -20.48 11.22
N ARG A 188 -1.75 -19.25 11.45
CA ARG A 188 -2.09 -18.09 10.59
C ARG A 188 -1.04 -17.89 9.51
N ARG A 189 -1.50 -17.38 8.38
CA ARG A 189 -0.66 -17.03 7.21
C ARG A 189 -0.37 -15.54 7.11
N ASN A 190 -1.07 -14.70 7.87
CA ASN A 190 -0.83 -13.26 7.87
C ASN A 190 0.64 -12.98 8.20
N PRO A 191 1.31 -12.13 7.41
CA PRO A 191 2.68 -11.75 7.68
C PRO A 191 2.77 -10.93 8.99
N PRO A 192 3.89 -11.03 9.72
CA PRO A 192 4.14 -10.15 10.86
C PRO A 192 4.32 -8.71 10.38
N ASP A 193 3.77 -7.75 11.12
CA ASP A 193 3.97 -6.31 10.87
C ASP A 193 4.48 -5.61 12.15
N PHE A 194 5.53 -4.81 12.00
CA PHE A 194 6.14 -4.06 13.11
C PHE A 194 5.66 -2.61 13.19
N ASP A 195 4.99 -2.08 12.14
CA ASP A 195 4.52 -0.69 12.08
C ASP A 195 5.55 0.31 12.62
N LEU A 196 6.62 0.57 11.87
CA LEU A 196 7.71 1.43 12.35
C LEU A 196 7.36 2.90 12.15
N ASP A 197 7.08 3.61 13.23
CA ASP A 197 6.89 5.06 13.23
C ASP A 197 8.23 5.78 13.31
N PHE A 198 8.44 6.72 12.38
CA PHE A 198 9.54 7.67 12.43
C PHE A 198 9.02 9.08 12.60
N SER A 199 9.86 9.98 13.12
CA SER A 199 9.60 11.42 13.00
C SER A 199 9.39 11.79 11.53
N TRP A 200 8.42 12.67 11.26
CA TRP A 200 8.15 13.17 9.91
C TRP A 200 9.38 13.84 9.26
N GLN A 201 10.31 14.36 10.07
CA GLN A 201 11.57 14.96 9.61
C GLN A 201 12.61 13.91 9.20
N ASP A 202 12.61 12.75 9.86
CA ASP A 202 13.67 11.74 9.74
C ASP A 202 13.28 10.62 8.74
N ARG A 203 11.97 10.39 8.57
CA ARG A 203 11.43 9.29 7.76
C ARG A 203 12.00 9.25 6.35
N ASP A 204 12.08 10.40 5.68
CA ASP A 204 12.51 10.43 4.28
C ASP A 204 13.97 10.01 4.15
N GLU A 205 14.86 10.34 5.11
CA GLU A 205 16.24 9.84 5.08
C GLU A 205 16.31 8.33 5.33
N VAL A 206 15.50 7.81 6.25
CA VAL A 206 15.38 6.35 6.46
C VAL A 206 14.92 5.65 5.19
N LEU A 207 13.96 6.24 4.46
CA LEU A 207 13.51 5.71 3.18
C LEU A 207 14.64 5.71 2.14
N HIS A 208 15.39 6.81 2.00
CA HIS A 208 16.55 6.86 1.12
C HIS A 208 17.58 5.78 1.49
N TYR A 209 17.84 5.56 2.78
CA TYR A 209 18.71 4.49 3.23
C TYR A 209 18.21 3.11 2.78
N VAL A 210 16.92 2.81 2.90
CA VAL A 210 16.34 1.54 2.44
C VAL A 210 16.60 1.34 0.95
N PHE A 211 16.33 2.36 0.12
CA PHE A 211 16.60 2.31 -1.32
C PHE A 211 18.08 2.18 -1.69
N ARG A 212 19.00 2.74 -0.88
CA ARG A 212 20.44 2.54 -1.07
C ARG A 212 20.93 1.18 -0.59
N ARG A 213 20.29 0.64 0.45
CA ARG A 213 20.75 -0.56 1.17
C ARG A 213 20.33 -1.86 0.49
N PHE A 214 19.12 -1.90 -0.06
CA PHE A 214 18.54 -3.11 -0.64
C PHE A 214 18.40 -2.95 -2.15
N PRO A 215 18.66 -4.01 -2.94
CA PRO A 215 18.74 -3.91 -4.39
C PRO A 215 17.37 -3.73 -5.06
N ASN A 216 16.36 -4.46 -4.61
CA ASN A 216 15.01 -4.44 -5.18
C ASN A 216 14.05 -3.81 -4.19
N VAL A 217 13.80 -2.52 -4.36
CA VAL A 217 12.88 -1.75 -3.52
C VAL A 217 11.92 -0.95 -4.39
N ALA A 218 10.65 -0.94 -3.99
CA ALA A 218 9.66 -0.02 -4.51
C ALA A 218 8.75 0.48 -3.38
N LEU A 219 8.19 1.67 -3.55
CA LEU A 219 7.05 2.08 -2.75
C LEU A 219 5.80 1.31 -3.20
N LEU A 220 4.92 1.00 -2.27
CA LEU A 220 3.62 0.42 -2.58
C LEU A 220 2.68 1.50 -3.11
N GLY A 221 1.94 1.20 -4.18
CA GLY A 221 0.94 2.08 -4.74
C GLY A 221 -0.36 2.06 -3.94
N THR A 222 -1.28 2.95 -4.31
CA THR A 222 -2.68 2.87 -3.88
C THR A 222 -3.57 3.53 -4.92
N HIS A 223 -4.71 2.91 -5.20
CA HIS A 223 -5.74 3.50 -6.05
C HIS A 223 -6.66 4.37 -5.19
N VAL A 224 -6.63 5.67 -5.42
CA VAL A 224 -7.55 6.59 -4.77
C VAL A 224 -8.84 6.59 -5.58
N CYS A 225 -9.92 6.09 -4.98
CA CYS A 225 -11.24 6.12 -5.60
C CYS A 225 -12.03 7.37 -5.18
N TYR A 226 -12.98 7.76 -6.02
CA TYR A 226 -13.94 8.79 -5.67
C TYR A 226 -14.82 8.34 -4.51
N ARG A 227 -14.91 9.20 -3.50
CA ARG A 227 -15.90 9.13 -2.42
C ARG A 227 -16.86 10.28 -2.61
N HIS A 228 -18.05 10.21 -2.03
CA HIS A 228 -19.12 11.21 -2.22
C HIS A 228 -18.60 12.67 -2.24
N ARG A 229 -17.91 13.10 -1.19
CA ARG A 229 -17.39 14.48 -1.09
C ARG A 229 -16.37 14.84 -2.17
N SER A 230 -15.49 13.91 -2.57
CA SER A 230 -14.50 14.19 -3.62
C SER A 230 -15.13 14.19 -5.01
N ALA A 231 -16.10 13.30 -5.25
CA ALA A 231 -16.88 13.28 -6.49
C ALA A 231 -17.67 14.58 -6.67
N VAL A 232 -18.46 14.99 -5.66
CA VAL A 232 -19.26 16.23 -5.70
C VAL A 232 -18.37 17.45 -5.96
N ARG A 233 -17.18 17.51 -5.34
CA ARG A 233 -16.25 18.64 -5.54
C ARG A 233 -15.69 18.70 -6.95
N GLU A 234 -15.24 17.58 -7.52
CA GLU A 234 -14.76 17.57 -8.91
C GLU A 234 -15.90 17.88 -9.89
N LEU A 235 -17.11 17.40 -9.63
CA LEU A 235 -18.30 17.74 -10.43
C LEU A 235 -18.62 19.23 -10.38
N CYS A 236 -18.69 19.82 -9.19
CA CYS A 236 -18.94 21.25 -9.01
C CYS A 236 -17.90 22.09 -9.78
N LYS A 237 -16.64 21.70 -9.69
CA LYS A 237 -15.52 22.38 -10.35
C LYS A 237 -15.67 22.39 -11.87
N VAL A 238 -15.99 21.25 -12.50
CA VAL A 238 -16.18 21.21 -13.97
C VAL A 238 -17.50 21.81 -14.43
N MET A 239 -18.50 21.88 -13.54
CA MET A 239 -19.77 22.58 -13.80
C MET A 239 -19.67 24.09 -13.56
N GLY A 240 -18.55 24.61 -13.05
CA GLY A 240 -18.34 26.03 -12.79
C GLY A 240 -19.08 26.55 -11.55
N ILE A 241 -19.39 25.68 -10.60
CA ILE A 241 -20.12 26.01 -9.37
C ILE A 241 -19.17 26.65 -8.36
N PRO A 242 -19.55 27.79 -7.74
CA PRO A 242 -18.74 28.44 -6.72
C PRO A 242 -18.46 27.54 -5.51
N ARG A 243 -17.32 27.80 -4.85
CA ARG A 243 -16.85 26.99 -3.72
C ARG A 243 -17.86 26.89 -2.57
N GLU A 244 -18.55 27.98 -2.26
CA GLU A 244 -19.54 28.02 -1.17
C GLU A 244 -20.67 27.02 -1.41
N GLU A 245 -21.21 27.00 -2.63
CA GLU A 245 -22.26 26.06 -3.01
C GLU A 245 -21.71 24.62 -3.12
N SER A 246 -20.47 24.45 -3.60
CA SER A 246 -19.82 23.15 -3.62
C SER A 246 -19.63 22.55 -2.22
N ASP A 247 -19.25 23.35 -1.22
CA ASP A 247 -19.11 22.90 0.16
C ASP A 247 -20.49 22.59 0.79
N ARG A 248 -21.54 23.35 0.44
CA ARG A 248 -22.93 23.04 0.82
C ARG A 248 -23.35 21.67 0.26
N LEU A 249 -23.23 21.46 -1.05
CA LEU A 249 -23.59 20.20 -1.71
C LEU A 249 -22.78 19.02 -1.17
N ALA A 250 -21.46 19.18 -0.99
CA ALA A 250 -20.60 18.14 -0.43
C ALA A 250 -20.87 17.83 1.05
N SER A 251 -21.71 18.60 1.74
CA SER A 251 -22.13 18.35 3.12
C SER A 251 -23.45 17.59 3.25
N ILE A 252 -24.21 17.46 2.16
CA ILE A 252 -25.50 16.78 2.14
C ILE A 252 -25.31 15.31 2.52
N ARG A 253 -25.99 14.88 3.59
CA ARG A 253 -25.96 13.50 4.09
C ARG A 253 -27.32 12.85 3.78
N GLY A 254 -27.43 12.20 2.62
CA GLY A 254 -28.68 11.56 2.19
C GLY A 254 -28.88 11.44 0.68
N GLY A 255 -27.96 11.98 -0.13
CA GLY A 255 -28.01 11.88 -1.58
C GLY A 255 -29.10 12.74 -2.24
N HIS A 256 -29.52 12.33 -3.43
CA HIS A 256 -30.39 13.07 -4.35
C HIS A 256 -31.73 13.59 -3.77
N GLN A 257 -32.27 12.95 -2.72
CA GLN A 257 -33.56 13.36 -2.13
C GLN A 257 -33.49 14.64 -1.30
N GLN A 258 -32.30 15.06 -0.88
CA GLN A 258 -32.09 16.29 -0.09
C GLN A 258 -31.58 17.47 -0.93
N ALA A 259 -31.31 17.26 -2.23
CA ALA A 259 -30.92 18.34 -3.13
C ALA A 259 -32.16 19.12 -3.59
N GLU A 260 -32.23 20.40 -3.20
CA GLU A 260 -33.39 21.27 -3.39
C GLU A 260 -33.62 21.62 -4.88
N ASP A 261 -32.55 21.78 -5.66
CA ASP A 261 -32.60 22.25 -7.05
C ASP A 261 -32.23 21.16 -8.09
N GLY A 262 -32.51 21.44 -9.37
CA GLY A 262 -32.28 20.48 -10.45
C GLY A 262 -30.79 20.20 -10.70
N LEU A 263 -29.92 21.18 -10.45
CA LEU A 263 -28.48 21.06 -10.63
C LEU A 263 -27.85 20.21 -9.51
N GLY A 264 -28.20 20.45 -8.25
CA GLY A 264 -27.75 19.63 -7.13
C GLY A 264 -28.17 18.17 -7.26
N ARG A 265 -29.40 17.92 -7.74
CA ARG A 265 -29.89 16.57 -8.07
C ARG A 265 -29.01 15.87 -9.11
N MET A 266 -28.72 16.55 -10.22
CA MET A 266 -27.84 16.03 -11.27
C MET A 266 -26.43 15.70 -10.74
N ILE A 267 -25.86 16.57 -9.90
CA ILE A 267 -24.54 16.36 -9.30
C ILE A 267 -24.54 15.14 -8.39
N GLU A 268 -25.57 14.97 -7.56
CA GLU A 268 -25.70 13.81 -6.68
C GLU A 268 -25.84 12.49 -7.46
N ASP A 269 -26.52 12.52 -8.60
CA ASP A 269 -26.63 11.33 -9.46
C ASP A 269 -25.31 10.97 -10.14
N TYR A 270 -24.57 11.95 -10.67
CA TYR A 270 -23.22 11.67 -11.19
C TYR A 270 -22.27 11.26 -10.07
N ALA A 271 -22.33 11.88 -8.89
CA ALA A 271 -21.48 11.53 -7.75
C ALA A 271 -21.71 10.09 -7.30
N ARG A 272 -22.97 9.61 -7.32
CA ARG A 272 -23.31 8.22 -7.04
C ARG A 272 -22.73 7.26 -8.08
N ARG A 273 -22.82 7.61 -9.37
CA ARG A 273 -22.25 6.79 -10.45
C ARG A 273 -20.72 6.77 -10.43
N MET A 274 -20.09 7.86 -9.99
CA MET A 274 -18.63 7.96 -9.83
C MET A 274 -18.12 7.25 -8.58
N GLN A 275 -18.99 6.91 -7.63
CA GLN A 275 -18.55 6.34 -6.36
C GLN A 275 -17.73 5.07 -6.58
N ASP A 276 -16.60 4.99 -5.90
CA ASP A 276 -15.64 3.88 -5.97
C ASP A 276 -14.93 3.71 -7.33
N MET A 277 -15.22 4.55 -8.33
CA MET A 277 -14.40 4.62 -9.54
C MET A 277 -12.98 5.12 -9.22
N PRO A 278 -11.94 4.57 -9.86
CA PRO A 278 -10.56 5.04 -9.70
C PRO A 278 -10.42 6.51 -10.15
N ALA A 279 -9.85 7.35 -9.30
CA ALA A 279 -9.59 8.75 -9.61
C ALA A 279 -8.14 8.97 -10.02
N HIS A 280 -7.18 8.50 -9.22
CA HIS A 280 -5.75 8.59 -9.52
C HIS A 280 -4.94 7.57 -8.72
N HIS A 281 -3.72 7.33 -9.19
CA HIS A 281 -2.73 6.53 -8.47
C HIS A 281 -1.98 7.41 -7.48
N SER A 282 -1.79 6.93 -6.26
CA SER A 282 -1.02 7.58 -5.23
C SER A 282 -0.04 6.60 -4.60
N ILE A 283 0.72 7.07 -3.62
CA ILE A 283 1.68 6.27 -2.85
C ILE A 283 0.99 5.83 -1.55
N HIS A 284 1.12 4.55 -1.18
CA HIS A 284 0.69 4.07 0.12
C HIS A 284 1.40 4.83 1.24
N ALA A 285 0.67 5.20 2.30
CA ALA A 285 1.18 6.12 3.32
C ALA A 285 2.49 5.64 3.97
N GLY A 286 2.67 4.33 4.16
CA GLY A 286 3.83 3.72 4.81
C GLY A 286 4.56 2.63 4.02
N GLY A 287 3.98 2.16 2.92
CA GLY A 287 4.26 0.81 2.42
C GLY A 287 5.50 0.78 1.56
N VAL A 288 6.47 -0.04 1.95
CA VAL A 288 7.69 -0.29 1.19
C VAL A 288 7.81 -1.78 0.89
N LEU A 289 8.07 -2.12 -0.37
CA LEU A 289 8.33 -3.48 -0.82
C LEU A 289 9.84 -3.70 -0.91
N ILE A 290 10.33 -4.76 -0.28
CA ILE A 290 11.74 -5.19 -0.36
C ILE A 290 11.74 -6.65 -0.79
N THR A 291 12.19 -6.93 -2.01
CA THR A 291 11.88 -8.18 -2.72
C THR A 291 13.14 -8.95 -3.15
N ASP A 292 13.00 -10.26 -3.34
CA ASP A 292 14.12 -11.11 -3.81
C ASP A 292 14.51 -10.77 -5.26
N GLN A 293 13.51 -10.45 -6.09
CA GLN A 293 13.69 -10.07 -7.49
C GLN A 293 13.16 -8.65 -7.73
N SER A 294 13.51 -8.07 -8.88
CA SER A 294 12.96 -6.78 -9.30
C SER A 294 11.44 -6.77 -9.22
N VAL A 295 10.87 -5.70 -8.65
CA VAL A 295 9.40 -5.51 -8.59
C VAL A 295 8.78 -5.50 -9.99
N LEU A 296 9.57 -5.11 -11.01
CA LEU A 296 9.16 -5.10 -12.42
C LEU A 296 8.87 -6.50 -12.99
N ASN A 297 9.29 -7.58 -12.33
CA ASN A 297 8.92 -8.94 -12.73
C ASN A 297 7.44 -9.25 -12.43
N TYR A 298 6.78 -8.45 -11.59
CA TYR A 298 5.45 -8.72 -11.07
C TYR A 298 4.44 -7.62 -11.39
N THR A 299 4.89 -6.36 -11.47
CA THR A 299 4.03 -5.23 -11.81
C THR A 299 4.81 -4.09 -12.45
N ALA A 300 4.11 -3.23 -13.19
CA ALA A 300 4.69 -1.98 -13.64
C ALA A 300 4.89 -1.01 -12.47
N CYS A 301 5.84 -0.09 -12.62
CA CYS A 301 6.08 0.99 -11.67
C CYS A 301 5.86 2.34 -12.35
N PHE A 302 5.39 3.31 -11.59
CA PHE A 302 5.37 4.72 -11.96
C PHE A 302 6.31 5.53 -11.05
N ARG A 303 6.60 6.77 -11.45
CA ARG A 303 7.50 7.66 -10.71
C ARG A 303 6.75 8.91 -10.23
N PRO A 304 6.25 8.92 -8.98
CA PRO A 304 5.64 10.11 -8.40
C PRO A 304 6.68 11.21 -8.09
N PRO A 305 6.24 12.45 -7.76
CA PRO A 305 7.15 13.55 -7.38
C PRO A 305 8.13 13.21 -6.26
N LYS A 306 7.81 12.22 -5.42
CA LYS A 306 8.72 11.72 -4.37
C LYS A 306 10.01 11.08 -4.92
N GLY A 307 10.06 10.77 -6.22
CA GLY A 307 11.30 10.41 -6.93
C GLY A 307 11.69 8.94 -6.87
N PHE A 308 10.98 8.10 -6.12
CA PHE A 308 11.20 6.65 -6.00
C PHE A 308 10.27 5.83 -6.92
N PRO A 309 10.71 4.66 -7.40
CA PRO A 309 9.81 3.75 -8.10
C PRO A 309 8.67 3.34 -7.17
N THR A 310 7.43 3.46 -7.66
CA THR A 310 6.22 3.07 -6.93
C THR A 310 5.47 2.04 -7.75
N ALA A 311 5.18 0.90 -7.14
CA ALA A 311 4.44 -0.20 -7.76
C ALA A 311 3.02 0.26 -8.13
N MET A 312 2.51 -0.18 -9.27
CA MET A 312 1.14 0.14 -9.69
C MET A 312 0.08 -0.64 -8.90
N MET A 313 0.45 -1.75 -8.28
CA MET A 313 -0.42 -2.54 -7.40
C MET A 313 -0.72 -1.82 -6.08
N ASP A 314 -1.92 -2.00 -5.55
CA ASP A 314 -2.25 -1.57 -4.19
C ASP A 314 -1.93 -2.64 -3.13
N MET A 315 -2.31 -2.37 -1.88
CA MET A 315 -2.07 -3.27 -0.76
C MET A 315 -2.75 -4.63 -0.90
N HIS A 316 -3.96 -4.67 -1.46
CA HIS A 316 -4.72 -5.91 -1.59
C HIS A 316 -4.14 -6.77 -2.70
N ASP A 317 -3.85 -6.16 -3.86
CA ASP A 317 -3.16 -6.83 -4.95
C ASP A 317 -1.79 -7.36 -4.51
N ALA A 318 -1.05 -6.56 -3.74
CA ALA A 318 0.24 -6.95 -3.19
C ALA A 318 0.11 -8.16 -2.25
N GLU A 319 -0.87 -8.17 -1.36
CA GLU A 319 -1.11 -9.31 -0.45
C GLU A 319 -1.47 -10.58 -1.22
N ASP A 320 -2.35 -10.46 -2.22
CA ASP A 320 -2.78 -11.57 -3.09
C ASP A 320 -1.63 -12.17 -3.90
N LEU A 321 -0.66 -11.34 -4.33
CA LEU A 321 0.56 -11.76 -5.02
C LEU A 321 1.68 -12.23 -4.06
N GLY A 322 1.43 -12.23 -2.76
CA GLY A 322 2.39 -12.68 -1.75
C GLY A 322 3.48 -11.66 -1.41
N PHE A 323 3.23 -10.37 -1.58
CA PHE A 323 4.09 -9.32 -1.04
C PHE A 323 3.69 -8.97 0.39
N HIS A 324 4.69 -8.76 1.24
CA HIS A 324 4.52 -8.28 2.60
C HIS A 324 5.20 -6.92 2.69
N LYS A 325 4.42 -5.89 2.95
CA LYS A 325 4.95 -4.53 3.09
C LYS A 325 5.77 -4.39 4.36
N PHE A 326 6.77 -3.52 4.30
CA PHE A 326 7.39 -2.91 5.46
C PHE A 326 6.75 -1.54 5.65
N ASP A 327 6.07 -1.31 6.77
CA ASP A 327 5.47 -0.01 7.05
C ASP A 327 6.47 0.91 7.73
N LEU A 328 6.93 1.91 6.98
CA LEU A 328 7.73 3.05 7.46
C LEU A 328 6.81 4.26 7.55
N LEU A 329 6.27 4.50 8.72
CA LEU A 329 5.23 5.49 8.98
C LEU A 329 5.84 6.83 9.43
N SER A 330 5.07 7.90 9.21
CA SER A 330 5.44 9.26 9.62
C SER A 330 4.54 9.69 10.77
N GLN A 331 5.11 9.84 11.96
CA GLN A 331 4.38 10.31 13.13
C GLN A 331 4.84 11.70 13.58
N ARG A 332 3.90 12.66 13.60
CA ARG A 332 4.19 14.06 13.96
C ARG A 332 4.51 14.24 15.45
N GLY A 333 3.95 13.38 16.30
CA GLY A 333 4.16 13.44 17.75
C GLY A 333 5.62 13.19 18.16
N LEU A 334 6.34 12.32 17.45
CA LEU A 334 7.72 11.96 17.78
C LEU A 334 8.69 13.13 17.66
N ALA A 335 8.50 13.99 16.66
CA ALA A 335 9.27 15.23 16.50
C ALA A 335 9.11 16.15 17.73
N LYS A 336 7.88 16.29 18.24
CA LYS A 336 7.60 17.14 19.41
C LYS A 336 8.30 16.64 20.67
N ILE A 337 8.33 15.31 20.88
CA ILE A 337 9.05 14.71 22.01
C ILE A 337 10.53 15.05 21.92
N LYS A 338 11.14 14.87 20.74
CA LYS A 338 12.56 15.20 20.49
C LYS A 338 12.85 16.68 20.75
N ASP A 339 12.02 17.58 20.24
CA ASP A 339 12.16 19.02 20.44
C ASP A 339 12.02 19.41 21.92
N THR A 340 11.11 18.76 22.64
CA THR A 340 10.89 18.97 24.08
C THR A 340 12.13 18.53 24.87
N LEU A 341 12.65 17.33 24.59
CA LEU A 341 13.87 16.82 25.25
C LEU A 341 15.08 17.72 24.98
N ARG A 342 15.25 18.22 23.75
CA ARG A 342 16.30 19.19 23.42
C ARG A 342 16.15 20.50 24.19
N GLY A 343 14.93 20.99 24.35
CA GLY A 343 14.63 22.21 25.09
C GLY A 343 14.87 22.10 26.60
N LEU A 344 14.78 20.90 27.17
CA LEU A 344 15.05 20.64 28.59
C LEU A 344 16.56 20.61 28.94
N GLY A 345 17.45 20.61 27.93
CA GLY A 345 18.89 20.46 28.13
C GLY A 345 19.31 19.00 28.38
N PRO A 346 20.62 18.72 28.52
CA PRO A 346 21.08 17.38 28.87
C PRO A 346 20.57 17.00 30.27
N VAL A 347 19.92 15.84 30.37
CA VAL A 347 19.52 15.20 31.64
C VAL A 347 20.71 14.47 32.23
#